data_AF-A0A9D2UTR8-F1
#
_entry.id   AF-A0A9D2UTR8-F1
#
_cell.length_a   1.000
_cell.length_b   1.000
_cell.length_c   1.000
_cell.angle_alpha   90.00
_cell.angle_beta   90.00
_cell.angle_gamma   90.00
#
_symmetry.space_group_name_H-M   'P 1'
#
loop_
_entity.id
_entity.type
_entity.pdbx_description
1 polymer ?
#
loop_
_entity_poly.entity_id
_entity_poly.type
_entity_poly.pdbx_seq_one_letter_code
_entity_poly.pdbx_strand_id
1 'polypeptide(L)'
;SISDFEFLQDALDIREQLDDAISAEELASLKVEVQQWIDGLVREFKIDYTDEDWAEARDTVRKLRFFVKVMADIDKAEDRLLDDDSFDLDDF
;
A
#
# COMPACT_ATOMS: atom_id res chain seq x y z
N SER A 1 4.03 3.87 20.54
CA SER A 1 2.67 3.78 21.12
C SER A 1 2.03 2.46 20.72
N ILE A 2 0.90 2.05 21.34
CA ILE A 2 0.15 0.86 20.90
C ILE A 2 -0.30 1.00 19.44
N SER A 3 -0.59 2.24 19.00
CA SER A 3 -0.92 2.59 17.61
C SER A 3 0.14 2.23 16.58
N ASP A 4 1.44 2.29 16.93
CA ASP A 4 2.51 1.93 16.01
C ASP A 4 2.65 0.42 15.86
N PHE A 5 2.30 -0.33 16.91
CA PHE A 5 2.35 -1.78 16.88
C PHE A 5 1.20 -2.36 16.04
N GLU A 6 -0.01 -1.82 16.17
CA GLU A 6 -1.15 -2.17 15.30
C GLU A 6 -0.82 -1.84 13.84
N PHE A 7 -0.33 -0.64 13.55
CA PHE A 7 0.12 -0.27 12.20
C PHE A 7 1.16 -1.25 11.63
N LEU A 8 2.12 -1.69 12.44
CA LEU A 8 3.15 -2.63 11.98
C LEU A 8 2.60 -4.03 11.69
N GLN A 9 1.57 -4.47 12.41
CA GLN A 9 0.88 -5.73 12.10
C GLN A 9 0.13 -5.59 10.78
N ASP A 10 -0.70 -4.56 10.64
CA ASP A 10 -1.46 -4.30 9.41
C ASP A 10 -0.52 -4.16 8.19
N ALA A 11 0.62 -3.49 8.39
CA ALA A 11 1.66 -3.32 7.37
C ALA A 11 2.33 -4.66 6.97
N LEU A 12 2.50 -5.59 7.91
CA LEU A 12 3.03 -6.92 7.63
C LEU A 12 2.00 -7.78 6.92
N ASP A 13 0.75 -7.75 7.36
CA ASP A 13 -0.35 -8.50 6.76
C ASP A 13 -0.57 -8.06 5.29
N ILE A 14 -0.53 -6.75 5.01
CA ILE A 14 -0.62 -6.22 3.64
C ILE A 14 0.58 -6.66 2.78
N ARG A 15 1.77 -6.79 3.38
CA ARG A 15 2.95 -7.28 2.66
C ARG A 15 2.84 -8.76 2.34
N GLU A 16 2.33 -9.56 3.26
CA GLU A 16 2.07 -10.98 3.02
C GLU A 16 1.02 -11.17 1.93
N GLN A 17 -0.07 -10.40 1.95
CA GLN A 17 -1.08 -10.42 0.88
C GLN A 17 -0.50 -10.04 -0.49
N LEU A 18 0.43 -9.07 -0.54
CA LEU A 18 1.14 -8.73 -1.78
C LEU A 18 2.03 -9.87 -2.28
N ASP A 19 2.75 -10.54 -1.37
CA ASP A 19 3.64 -11.64 -1.72
C ASP A 19 2.87 -12.90 -2.15
N ASP A 20 1.66 -13.12 -1.60
CA ASP A 20 0.78 -14.25 -1.91
C ASP A 20 -0.17 -14.00 -3.10
N ALA A 21 -0.34 -12.75 -3.53
CA ALA A 21 -1.22 -12.41 -4.65
C ALA A 21 -0.67 -12.98 -5.97
N ILE A 22 -1.48 -13.82 -6.63
CA ILE A 22 -1.11 -14.51 -7.88
C ILE A 22 -1.96 -14.07 -9.07
N SER A 23 -2.97 -13.22 -8.85
CA SER A 23 -3.90 -12.77 -9.88
C SER A 23 -4.06 -11.26 -9.89
N ALA A 24 -4.41 -10.73 -11.07
CA ALA A 24 -4.69 -9.30 -11.23
C ALA A 24 -5.91 -8.83 -10.41
N GLU A 25 -6.88 -9.72 -10.13
CA GLU A 25 -8.05 -9.39 -9.30
C GLU A 25 -7.68 -9.22 -7.82
N GLU A 26 -6.80 -10.08 -7.30
CA GLU A 26 -6.26 -9.97 -5.94
C GLU A 26 -5.43 -8.70 -5.78
N LEU A 27 -4.55 -8.40 -6.74
CA LEU A 27 -3.77 -7.16 -6.73
C LEU A 27 -4.65 -5.91 -6.83
N ALA A 28 -5.67 -5.91 -7.68
CA ALA A 28 -6.62 -4.80 -7.79
C ALA A 28 -7.40 -4.58 -6.48
N SER A 29 -7.78 -5.66 -5.80
CA SER A 29 -8.44 -5.58 -4.50
C SER A 29 -7.51 -5.01 -3.42
N LEU A 30 -6.27 -5.50 -3.37
CA LEU A 30 -5.24 -5.01 -2.46
C LEU A 30 -4.91 -3.52 -2.70
N LYS A 31 -4.90 -3.10 -3.97
CA LYS A 31 -4.71 -1.70 -4.38
C LYS A 31 -5.80 -0.79 -3.83
N VAL A 32 -7.05 -1.22 -3.88
CA VAL A 32 -8.19 -0.48 -3.29
C VAL A 32 -8.02 -0.36 -1.78
N GLU A 33 -7.63 -1.45 -1.10
CA GLU A 33 -7.40 -1.44 0.34
C GLU A 33 -6.28 -0.47 0.73
N VAL A 34 -5.10 -0.58 0.10
CA VAL A 34 -3.97 0.32 0.36
C VAL A 34 -4.34 1.77 0.06
N GLN A 35 -5.17 2.04 -0.95
CA GLN A 35 -5.65 3.39 -1.24
C GLN A 35 -6.54 3.94 -0.11
N GLN A 36 -7.41 3.11 0.49
CA GLN A 36 -8.23 3.51 1.63
C GLN A 36 -7.36 3.86 2.86
N TRP A 37 -6.30 3.09 3.10
CA TRP A 37 -5.31 3.39 4.14
C TRP A 37 -4.61 4.72 3.90
N ILE A 38 -4.15 4.97 2.67
CA ILE A 38 -3.53 6.25 2.27
C ILE A 38 -4.50 7.40 2.50
N ASP A 39 -5.75 7.27 2.08
CA ASP A 39 -6.77 8.32 2.24
C ASP A 39 -7.06 8.61 3.73
N GLY A 40 -7.06 7.58 4.58
CA GLY A 40 -7.18 7.71 6.03
C GLY A 40 -6.03 8.51 6.65
N LEU A 41 -4.79 8.09 6.35
CA LEU A 41 -3.58 8.77 6.83
C LEU A 41 -3.44 10.20 6.29
N VAL A 42 -3.88 10.47 5.06
CA VAL A 42 -3.91 11.85 4.52
C VAL A 42 -4.89 12.73 5.30
N ARG A 43 -6.03 12.20 5.75
CA ARG A 43 -6.97 12.95 6.60
C ARG A 43 -6.39 13.21 7.97
N GLU A 44 -5.78 12.19 8.59
CA GLU A 44 -5.10 12.30 9.88
C GLU A 44 -3.99 13.35 9.82
N PHE A 45 -3.11 13.28 8.82
CA PHE A 45 -2.04 14.27 8.62
C PHE A 45 -2.56 15.70 8.52
N LYS A 46 -3.70 15.92 7.83
CA LYS A 46 -4.30 17.26 7.71
C LYS A 46 -4.81 17.77 9.06
N ILE A 47 -5.34 16.89 9.90
CA ILE A 47 -5.77 17.23 11.26
C ILE A 47 -4.55 17.59 12.09
N ASP A 48 -3.56 16.69 12.18
CA ASP A 48 -2.33 16.91 12.96
C ASP A 48 -1.59 18.18 12.55
N TYR A 49 -1.49 18.42 11.23
CA TYR A 49 -0.86 19.62 10.69
C TYR A 49 -1.63 20.90 11.06
N THR A 50 -2.96 20.85 11.06
CA THR A 50 -3.81 21.99 11.43
C THR A 50 -3.74 22.28 12.92
N ASP A 51 -3.64 21.23 13.74
CA ASP A 51 -3.53 21.32 15.19
C ASP A 51 -2.08 21.62 15.66
N GLU A 52 -1.16 21.82 14.71
CA GLU A 52 0.28 22.05 14.93
C GLU A 52 0.95 20.93 15.73
N ASP A 53 0.39 19.71 15.70
CA ASP A 53 1.01 18.52 16.27
C ASP A 53 2.07 17.97 15.31
N TRP A 54 3.23 18.61 15.32
CA TRP A 54 4.35 18.26 14.44
C TRP A 54 4.91 16.87 14.70
N ALA A 55 4.74 16.34 15.92
CA ALA A 55 5.25 15.02 16.27
C ALA A 55 4.43 13.94 15.57
N GLU A 56 3.11 14.03 15.68
CA GLU A 56 2.15 13.11 15.05
C GLU A 56 2.13 13.30 13.53
N ALA A 57 2.06 14.54 13.03
CA ALA A 57 2.07 14.80 11.58
C ALA A 57 3.30 14.19 10.88
N ARG A 58 4.48 14.26 11.53
CA ARG A 58 5.70 13.63 11.01
C ARG A 58 5.61 12.11 11.02
N ASP A 59 4.97 11.53 12.03
CA ASP A 59 4.77 10.09 12.11
C ASP A 59 3.80 9.59 11.05
N THR A 60 2.67 10.27 10.87
CA THR A 60 1.70 10.02 9.80
C THR A 60 2.35 10.06 8.42
N VAL A 61 3.31 10.98 8.18
CA VAL A 61 4.10 11.00 6.94
C VAL A 61 5.01 9.77 6.78
N ARG A 62 5.57 9.23 7.86
CA ARG A 62 6.36 7.98 7.78
C ARG A 62 5.48 6.81 7.40
N LYS A 63 4.29 6.71 8.01
CA LYS A 63 3.26 5.71 7.68
C LYS A 63 2.81 5.83 6.22
N LEU A 64 2.57 7.05 5.73
CA LEU A 64 2.25 7.31 4.32
C LEU A 64 3.33 6.83 3.35
N ARG A 65 4.61 7.09 3.66
CA ARG A 65 5.72 6.63 2.80
C ARG A 65 5.78 5.12 2.66
N PHE A 66 5.42 4.39 3.71
CA PHE A 66 5.33 2.93 3.65
C PHE A 66 4.26 2.49 2.65
N PHE A 67 3.04 3.01 2.78
CA PHE A 67 1.94 2.62 1.89
C PHE A 67 2.11 3.09 0.44
N VAL A 68 2.72 4.26 0.21
CA VAL A 68 3.09 4.69 -1.15
C VAL A 68 4.08 3.71 -1.79
N LYS A 69 5.02 3.16 -1.00
CA LYS A 69 5.94 2.13 -1.49
C LYS A 69 5.22 0.81 -1.76
N VAL A 70 4.30 0.39 -0.88
CA VAL A 70 3.47 -0.80 -1.11
C VAL A 70 2.65 -0.66 -2.39
N MET A 71 2.02 0.50 -2.62
CA MET A 71 1.29 0.80 -3.85
C MET A 71 2.17 0.63 -5.10
N ALA A 72 3.39 1.18 -5.07
CA ALA A 72 4.32 1.03 -6.18
C ALA A 72 4.78 -0.43 -6.39
N ASP A 73 4.87 -1.22 -5.31
CA ASP A 73 5.20 -2.63 -5.41
C ASP A 73 4.02 -3.46 -5.98
N ILE A 74 2.78 -3.10 -5.65
CA ILE A 74 1.55 -3.65 -6.27
C ILE A 74 1.52 -3.35 -7.76
N ASP A 75 1.71 -2.08 -8.15
CA ASP A 75 1.74 -1.67 -9.57
C ASP A 75 2.77 -2.49 -10.36
N LYS A 76 3.95 -2.71 -9.76
CA LYS A 76 5.01 -3.51 -10.37
C LYS A 76 4.66 -5.00 -10.47
N ALA A 77 3.87 -5.53 -9.53
CA ALA A 77 3.39 -6.90 -9.59
C ALA A 77 2.32 -7.06 -10.68
N GLU A 78 1.41 -6.08 -10.82
CA GLU A 78 0.42 -6.04 -11.92
C GLU A 78 1.12 -6.01 -13.28
N ASP A 79 2.11 -5.13 -13.46
CA ASP A 79 2.86 -5.03 -14.72
C ASP A 79 3.54 -6.35 -15.10
N ARG A 80 4.08 -7.08 -14.12
CA ARG A 80 4.72 -8.39 -14.37
C ARG A 80 3.75 -9.47 -14.80
N LEU A 81 2.56 -9.52 -14.19
CA LEU A 81 1.53 -10.49 -14.59
C LEU A 81 1.07 -10.24 -16.03
N LEU A 82 0.91 -8.96 -16.41
CA LEU A 82 0.54 -8.57 -17.77
C LEU A 82 1.64 -8.90 -18.80
N ASP A 83 2.91 -8.73 -18.43
CA ASP A 83 4.04 -9.11 -19.27
C ASP A 83 4.14 -10.64 -19.46
N ASP A 84 3.92 -11.44 -18.41
CA ASP A 84 3.95 -12.91 -18.47
C ASP A 84 2.82 -13.47 -19.36
N ASP A 85 1.60 -12.90 -19.25
CA ASP A 85 0.47 -13.22 -20.13
C ASP A 85 0.71 -12.84 -21.60
N SER A 86 1.61 -11.89 -21.88
CA SER A 86 1.92 -11.43 -23.23
C SER A 86 2.93 -12.32 -23.97
N PHE A 87 3.79 -13.05 -23.24
CA PHE A 87 4.84 -13.90 -23.80
C PHE A 87 4.31 -15.24 -24.36
N ASP A 88 3.12 -15.67 -23.97
CA ASP A 88 2.52 -16.94 -24.42
C ASP A 88 1.77 -16.85 -25.76
N LEU A 89 1.73 -15.68 -26.41
CA LEU A 89 0.92 -15.45 -27.63
C LEU A 89 1.70 -15.42 -28.96
N ASP A 90 3.03 -15.55 -28.95
CA ASP A 90 3.87 -15.36 -30.15
C ASP A 90 4.53 -16.65 -30.72
N ASP A 91 4.09 -17.85 -30.32
CA ASP A 91 4.68 -19.13 -30.76
C ASP A 91 3.76 -19.98 -31.70
N PHE A 92 3.14 -19.35 -32.71
CA PHE A 92 2.35 -20.03 -33.77
C PHE A 92 2.74 -19.67 -35.21
#